data_AF-L0I6E3-F1
#
_entry.id   AF-L0I6E3-F1
#
_cell.length_a   1.000
_cell.length_b   1.000
_cell.length_c   1.000
_cell.angle_alpha   90.00
_cell.angle_beta   90.00
_cell.angle_gamma   90.00
#
_symmetry.space_group_name_H-M   'P 1'
#
loop_
_entity.id
_entity.type
_entity.pdbx_description
1 polymer ?
#
loop_
_entity_poly.entity_id
_entity_poly.type
_entity_poly.pdbx_seq_one_letter_code
_entity_poly.pdbx_strand_id
1 'polypeptide(L)'
;MSGLSELGLSSYEERVYRALLALGSAPARTTAERADVPTGRIYDVLGSLAARDLVASRTDREPTRYVPVDPDEAVDRLLAARRRDLDRREAEYRETAAAVRSELAPVPPIETRFWPTDLGSEAAVTLWEEQARTATDCLRLVVGAPYDTAEWADYAPEVAPAARIDGDVTVRLLLAESVRSTMPDHALADLHDESMALSIRVGPDIPVTYDVVDEEEVSVDIPDPFDPRDRLGVVISREESFVRELAERFDRAWEAATPVPGSQN
;
A
#
# COMPACT_ATOMS: atom_id res chain seq x y z
N MET A 1 43.78 -5.34 -4.73
CA MET A 1 43.51 -4.10 -5.50
C MET A 1 44.36 -3.00 -4.90
N SER A 2 44.80 -2.02 -5.67
CA SER A 2 45.59 -0.90 -5.18
C SER A 2 44.69 0.28 -4.81
N GLY A 3 45.14 1.18 -3.94
CA GLY A 3 44.39 2.42 -3.64
C GLY A 3 44.13 3.29 -4.87
N LEU A 4 45.06 3.33 -5.85
CA LEU A 4 44.85 4.06 -7.11
C LEU A 4 43.76 3.44 -7.98
N SER A 5 43.63 2.11 -7.96
CA SER A 5 42.56 1.43 -8.69
C SER A 5 41.18 1.70 -8.09
N GLU A 6 41.07 1.80 -6.77
CA GLU A 6 39.83 2.17 -6.07
C GLU A 6 39.43 3.63 -6.34
N LEU A 7 40.42 4.50 -6.58
CA LEU A 7 40.22 5.89 -6.98
C LEU A 7 39.96 6.08 -8.49
N GLY A 8 39.87 5.00 -9.26
CA GLY A 8 39.39 5.04 -10.65
C GLY A 8 40.45 4.90 -11.74
N LEU A 9 41.71 4.56 -11.40
CA LEU A 9 42.69 4.14 -12.40
C LEU A 9 42.52 2.68 -12.79
N SER A 10 42.66 2.40 -14.09
CA SER A 10 42.85 1.04 -14.58
C SER A 10 44.22 0.49 -14.19
N SER A 11 44.38 -0.82 -14.27
CA SER A 11 45.66 -1.50 -14.00
C SER A 11 46.79 -1.08 -14.95
N TYR A 12 46.45 -0.62 -16.16
CA TYR A 12 47.43 -0.09 -17.11
C TYR A 12 47.84 1.34 -16.75
N GLU A 13 46.87 2.21 -16.45
CA GLU A 13 47.13 3.60 -16.04
C GLU A 13 47.97 3.68 -14.78
N GLU A 14 47.66 2.85 -13.78
CA GLU A 14 48.44 2.82 -12.54
C GLU A 14 49.90 2.43 -12.79
N ARG A 15 50.15 1.38 -13.58
CA ARG A 15 51.51 0.92 -13.89
C ARG A 15 52.31 1.99 -14.64
N VAL A 16 51.66 2.66 -15.60
CA VAL A 16 52.28 3.74 -16.38
C VAL A 16 52.59 4.94 -15.50
N TYR A 17 51.67 5.36 -14.62
CA TYR A 17 51.89 6.46 -13.70
C TYR A 17 53.04 6.16 -12.71
N ARG A 18 53.07 4.96 -12.12
CA ARG A 18 54.18 4.54 -11.25
C ARG A 18 55.53 4.45 -11.98
N ALA A 19 55.53 3.99 -13.23
CA ALA A 19 56.73 3.97 -14.05
C ALA A 19 57.25 5.38 -14.33
N LEU A 20 56.36 6.34 -14.62
CA LEU A 20 56.73 7.74 -14.79
C LEU A 20 57.28 8.35 -13.50
N LEU A 21 56.69 8.06 -12.33
CA LEU A 21 57.22 8.52 -11.04
C LEU A 21 58.66 8.04 -10.79
N ALA A 22 58.97 6.79 -11.16
CA ALA A 22 60.33 6.25 -11.03
C ALA A 22 61.32 6.85 -12.05
N LEU A 23 60.85 7.22 -13.25
CA LEU A 23 61.68 7.75 -14.33
C LEU A 23 61.79 9.29 -14.31
N GLY A 24 60.88 9.98 -13.62
CA GLY A 24 60.74 11.43 -13.57
C GLY A 24 60.21 12.04 -14.87
N SER A 25 60.88 11.80 -16.00
CA SER A 25 60.41 12.22 -17.32
C SER A 25 60.92 11.28 -18.41
N ALA A 26 60.00 10.66 -19.15
CA ALA A 26 60.36 9.65 -20.14
C ALA A 26 59.50 9.74 -21.41
N PRO A 27 60.06 9.38 -22.59
CA PRO A 27 59.28 9.15 -23.79
C PRO A 27 58.34 7.93 -23.64
N ALA A 28 57.26 7.91 -24.42
CA ALA A 28 56.24 6.85 -24.36
C ALA A 28 56.82 5.43 -24.43
N ARG A 29 57.77 5.19 -25.34
CA ARG A 29 58.40 3.86 -25.50
C ARG A 29 59.14 3.38 -24.24
N THR A 30 59.95 4.25 -23.64
CA THR A 30 60.68 3.96 -22.40
C THR A 30 59.72 3.71 -21.24
N THR A 31 58.64 4.49 -21.17
CA THR A 31 57.58 4.29 -20.17
C THR A 31 56.86 2.96 -20.37
N ALA A 32 56.55 2.59 -21.61
CA ALA A 32 55.88 1.32 -21.94
C ALA A 32 56.71 0.11 -21.50
N GLU A 33 58.01 0.13 -21.83
CA GLU A 33 58.98 -0.90 -21.43
C GLU A 33 59.08 -1.00 -19.91
N ARG A 34 59.15 0.13 -19.20
CA ARG A 34 59.25 0.15 -17.73
C ARG A 34 57.98 -0.29 -17.02
N ALA A 35 56.82 0.04 -17.58
CA ALA A 35 55.49 -0.25 -17.04
C ALA A 35 54.97 -1.65 -17.43
N ASP A 36 55.69 -2.35 -18.31
CA ASP A 36 55.26 -3.61 -18.92
C ASP A 36 53.88 -3.49 -19.59
N VAL A 37 53.73 -2.45 -20.43
CA VAL A 37 52.50 -2.14 -21.17
C VAL A 37 52.79 -2.22 -22.67
N PRO A 38 51.93 -2.88 -23.49
CA PRO A 38 52.13 -2.95 -24.92
C PRO A 38 52.26 -1.57 -25.58
N THR A 39 53.22 -1.40 -26.48
CA THR A 39 53.47 -0.13 -27.18
C THR A 39 52.26 0.38 -27.96
N GLY A 40 51.37 -0.51 -28.42
CA GLY A 40 50.13 -0.09 -29.08
C GLY A 40 49.11 0.57 -28.15
N ARG A 41 49.23 0.40 -26.82
CA ARG A 41 48.30 0.91 -25.80
C ARG A 41 48.85 2.07 -25.00
N ILE A 42 50.16 2.32 -25.05
CA ILE A 42 50.80 3.33 -24.18
C ILE A 42 50.30 4.74 -24.48
N TYR A 43 50.04 5.07 -25.75
CA TYR A 43 49.55 6.39 -26.12
C TYR A 43 48.12 6.63 -25.63
N ASP A 44 47.25 5.62 -25.71
CA ASP A 44 45.89 5.69 -25.15
C ASP A 44 45.94 5.89 -23.63
N VAL A 45 46.78 5.13 -22.94
CA VAL A 45 46.93 5.20 -21.48
C VAL A 45 47.49 6.56 -21.05
N LEU A 46 48.53 7.05 -21.72
CA LEU A 46 49.09 8.39 -21.47
C LEU A 46 48.09 9.50 -21.80
N GLY A 47 47.28 9.32 -22.85
CA GLY A 47 46.19 10.22 -23.20
C GLY A 47 45.12 10.27 -22.10
N SER A 48 44.69 9.12 -21.58
CA SER A 48 43.72 9.04 -20.47
C SER A 48 44.27 9.65 -19.18
N LEU A 49 45.54 9.39 -18.86
CA LEU A 49 46.21 10.01 -17.72
C LEU A 49 46.32 11.54 -17.89
N ALA A 50 46.64 12.02 -19.10
CA ALA A 50 46.71 13.44 -19.39
C ALA A 50 45.33 14.12 -19.34
N ALA A 51 44.28 13.46 -19.83
CA ALA A 51 42.90 13.96 -19.76
C ALA A 51 42.36 14.08 -18.32
N ARG A 52 42.99 13.36 -17.37
CA ARG A 52 42.72 13.44 -15.93
C ARG A 52 43.71 14.35 -15.20
N ASP A 53 44.54 15.08 -15.95
CA ASP A 53 45.64 15.91 -15.46
C ASP A 53 46.58 15.14 -14.52
N LEU A 54 46.89 13.89 -14.79
CA LEU A 54 47.84 13.10 -13.97
C LEU A 54 49.23 13.06 -14.60
N VAL A 55 49.32 13.40 -15.89
CA VAL A 55 50.55 13.42 -16.67
C VAL A 55 50.52 14.61 -17.62
N ALA A 56 51.61 15.37 -17.67
CA ALA A 56 51.81 16.43 -18.66
C ALA A 56 52.71 15.93 -19.80
N SER A 57 52.36 16.29 -21.03
CA SER A 57 53.22 16.07 -22.20
C SER A 57 54.10 17.29 -22.47
N ARG A 58 55.35 17.03 -22.82
CA ARG A 58 56.37 18.02 -23.22
C ARG A 58 56.74 17.76 -24.68
N THR A 59 56.08 18.53 -25.56
CA THR A 59 56.22 18.46 -27.02
C THR A 59 57.33 19.36 -27.56
N ASP A 60 57.96 20.15 -26.68
CA ASP A 60 59.12 21.01 -26.98
C ASP A 60 60.41 20.21 -27.23
N ARG A 61 60.38 18.89 -27.02
CA ARG A 61 61.51 17.98 -27.24
C ARG A 61 61.12 16.81 -28.11
N GLU A 62 62.04 16.39 -28.99
CA GLU A 62 61.88 15.19 -29.80
C GLU A 62 62.79 14.07 -29.27
N PRO A 63 62.26 12.90 -28.90
CA PRO A 63 60.83 12.52 -28.87
C PRO A 63 60.06 13.16 -27.69
N THR A 64 58.74 13.33 -27.85
CA THR A 64 57.81 13.84 -26.83
C THR A 64 58.00 13.12 -25.50
N ARG A 65 58.11 13.88 -24.41
CA ARG A 65 58.28 13.33 -23.06
C ARG A 65 57.04 13.53 -22.21
N TYR A 66 56.82 12.61 -21.30
CA TYR A 66 55.72 12.63 -20.35
C TYR A 66 56.28 12.83 -18.94
N VAL A 67 55.64 13.69 -18.17
CA VAL A 67 56.04 14.04 -16.80
C VAL A 67 54.84 13.75 -15.88
N PRO A 68 55.01 12.93 -14.84
CA PRO A 68 53.94 12.68 -13.89
C PRO A 68 53.70 13.92 -13.03
N VAL A 69 52.44 14.13 -12.66
CA VAL A 69 52.08 15.05 -11.58
C VAL A 69 52.52 14.45 -10.24
N ASP A 70 52.78 15.31 -9.25
CA ASP A 70 53.15 14.89 -7.91
C ASP A 70 52.13 13.89 -7.32
N PRO A 71 52.57 12.84 -6.59
CA PRO A 71 51.68 11.83 -6.05
C PRO A 71 50.55 12.38 -5.16
N ASP A 72 50.83 13.37 -4.32
CA ASP A 72 49.82 13.91 -3.41
C ASP A 72 48.74 14.65 -4.21
N GLU A 73 49.16 15.48 -5.16
CA GLU A 73 48.25 16.18 -6.06
C GLU A 73 47.45 15.22 -6.97
N ALA A 74 48.09 14.16 -7.45
CA ALA A 74 47.41 13.14 -8.26
C ALA A 74 46.33 12.40 -7.46
N VAL A 75 46.61 12.05 -6.20
CA VAL A 75 45.63 11.43 -5.30
C VAL A 75 44.47 12.38 -5.02
N ASP A 76 44.74 13.65 -4.75
CA ASP A 76 43.69 14.66 -4.52
C ASP A 76 42.79 14.84 -5.75
N ARG A 77 43.37 14.89 -6.95
CA ARG A 77 42.62 14.98 -8.22
C ARG A 77 41.74 13.76 -8.44
N LEU A 78 42.28 12.56 -8.21
CA LEU A 78 41.54 11.32 -8.33
C LEU A 78 40.40 11.22 -7.30
N LEU A 79 40.65 11.61 -6.05
CA LEU A 79 39.65 11.63 -5.00
C LEU A 79 38.52 12.62 -5.32
N ALA A 80 38.86 13.82 -5.79
CA ALA A 80 37.87 14.82 -6.21
C ALA A 80 37.03 14.32 -7.39
N ALA A 81 37.66 13.68 -8.39
CA ALA A 81 36.94 13.06 -9.51
C ALA A 81 36.00 11.94 -9.04
N ARG A 82 36.45 11.11 -8.10
CA ARG A 82 35.64 10.01 -7.55
C ARG A 82 34.44 10.52 -6.76
N ARG A 83 34.59 11.58 -5.96
CA ARG A 83 33.47 12.23 -5.25
C ARG A 83 32.40 12.72 -6.24
N ARG A 84 32.79 13.42 -7.31
CA ARG A 84 31.85 13.90 -8.33
C ARG A 84 31.10 12.76 -9.04
N ASP A 85 31.76 11.63 -9.30
CA ASP A 85 31.11 10.45 -9.88
C ASP A 85 30.09 9.81 -8.91
N LEU A 86 30.41 9.74 -7.62
CA LEU A 86 29.48 9.25 -6.59
C LEU A 86 28.26 10.18 -6.44
N ASP A 87 28.47 11.50 -6.38
CA ASP A 87 27.38 12.49 -6.26
C ASP A 87 26.40 12.38 -7.45
N ARG A 88 26.94 12.18 -8.66
CA ARG A 88 26.13 11.99 -9.87
C ARG A 88 25.28 10.72 -9.79
N ARG A 89 25.89 9.59 -9.42
CA ARG A 89 25.18 8.31 -9.28
C ARG A 89 24.10 8.39 -8.19
N GLU A 90 24.39 9.09 -7.10
CA GLU A 90 23.41 9.30 -6.03
C GLU A 90 22.21 10.10 -6.53
N ALA A 91 22.42 11.14 -7.34
CA ALA A 91 21.34 11.89 -7.97
C ALA A 91 20.49 11.02 -8.91
N GLU A 92 21.13 10.22 -9.77
CA GLU A 92 20.46 9.28 -10.68
C GLU A 92 19.63 8.24 -9.90
N TYR A 93 20.18 7.69 -8.81
CA TYR A 93 19.44 6.76 -7.96
C TYR A 93 18.27 7.41 -7.22
N ARG A 94 18.38 8.68 -6.80
CA ARG A 94 17.26 9.41 -6.20
C ARG A 94 16.12 9.61 -7.19
N GLU A 95 16.43 9.98 -8.43
CA GLU A 95 15.42 10.12 -9.49
C GLU A 95 14.72 8.80 -9.77
N THR A 96 15.50 7.72 -9.91
CA THR A 96 14.97 6.36 -10.08
C THR A 96 14.06 5.96 -8.92
N ALA A 97 14.49 6.22 -7.68
CA ALA A 97 13.70 5.91 -6.49
C ALA A 97 12.40 6.73 -6.43
N ALA A 98 12.42 7.99 -6.88
CA ALA A 98 11.21 8.82 -6.94
C ALA A 98 10.21 8.29 -7.98
N ALA A 99 10.68 7.90 -9.16
CA ALA A 99 9.85 7.28 -10.19
C ALA A 99 9.23 5.96 -9.69
N VAL A 100 10.05 5.08 -9.11
CA VAL A 100 9.57 3.80 -8.55
C VAL A 100 8.56 4.03 -7.42
N ARG A 101 8.76 5.01 -6.54
CA ARG A 101 7.76 5.35 -5.51
C ARG A 101 6.44 5.83 -6.10
N SER A 102 6.48 6.54 -7.22
CA SER A 102 5.27 6.96 -7.94
C SER A 102 4.58 5.78 -8.62
N GLU A 103 5.34 4.84 -9.19
CA GLU A 103 4.80 3.63 -9.82
C GLU A 103 4.22 2.65 -8.78
N LEU A 104 4.89 2.52 -7.64
CA LEU A 104 4.48 1.70 -6.51
C LEU A 104 3.57 2.46 -5.53
N ALA A 105 3.17 3.70 -5.85
CA ALA A 105 2.18 4.41 -5.06
C ALA A 105 0.94 3.53 -5.01
N PRO A 106 0.50 3.08 -3.82
CA PRO A 106 -0.63 2.20 -3.73
C PRO A 106 -1.83 2.91 -4.36
N VAL A 107 -2.46 2.26 -5.34
CA VAL A 107 -3.91 2.43 -5.51
C VAL A 107 -4.47 2.14 -4.12
N PRO A 108 -5.23 3.05 -3.47
CA PRO A 108 -5.81 2.73 -2.18
C PRO A 108 -6.46 1.36 -2.31
N PRO A 109 -6.13 0.39 -1.42
CA PRO A 109 -6.74 -0.93 -1.49
C PRO A 109 -8.23 -0.69 -1.61
N ILE A 110 -8.92 -1.41 -2.50
CA ILE A 110 -10.34 -1.19 -2.70
C ILE A 110 -11.00 -1.37 -1.31
N GLU A 111 -11.30 -0.26 -0.63
CA GLU A 111 -11.87 -0.25 0.72
C GLU A 111 -13.28 -0.83 0.68
N THR A 112 -13.79 -1.02 -0.53
CA THR A 112 -15.07 -1.58 -0.88
C THR A 112 -14.89 -2.92 -1.59
N ARG A 113 -15.48 -4.01 -1.10
CA ARG A 113 -15.57 -5.26 -1.86
C ARG A 113 -17.02 -5.70 -2.00
N PHE A 114 -17.28 -6.56 -2.97
CA PHE A 114 -18.59 -7.11 -3.26
C PHE A 114 -18.55 -8.63 -3.05
N TRP A 115 -19.47 -9.12 -2.24
CA TRP A 115 -19.66 -10.54 -1.95
C TRP A 115 -20.96 -11.00 -2.58
N PRO A 116 -20.92 -11.78 -3.67
CA PRO A 116 -22.13 -12.36 -4.24
C PRO A 116 -22.67 -13.39 -3.25
N THR A 117 -23.87 -13.15 -2.74
CA THR A 117 -24.52 -14.02 -1.77
C THR A 117 -26.03 -13.81 -1.80
N ASP A 118 -26.76 -14.90 -1.76
CA ASP A 118 -28.21 -14.90 -1.65
C ASP A 118 -28.59 -14.77 -0.17
N LEU A 119 -29.78 -14.25 0.09
CA LEU A 119 -30.37 -14.15 1.41
C LEU A 119 -30.59 -15.54 2.01
N GLY A 120 -30.23 -15.72 3.28
CA GLY A 120 -30.32 -16.98 4.02
C GLY A 120 -29.21 -18.00 3.77
N SER A 121 -28.40 -17.81 2.73
CA SER A 121 -27.40 -18.80 2.32
C SER A 121 -26.32 -19.01 3.40
N GLU A 122 -25.65 -20.17 3.38
CA GLU A 122 -24.52 -20.43 4.31
C GLU A 122 -23.41 -19.36 4.18
N ALA A 123 -23.22 -18.83 2.97
CA ALA A 123 -22.27 -17.75 2.70
C ALA A 123 -22.70 -16.44 3.38
N ALA A 124 -23.97 -16.07 3.29
CA ALA A 124 -24.55 -14.91 3.97
C ALA A 124 -24.43 -15.02 5.49
N VAL A 125 -24.82 -16.16 6.05
CA VAL A 125 -24.72 -16.41 7.50
C VAL A 125 -23.27 -16.31 7.97
N THR A 126 -22.33 -16.90 7.22
CA THR A 126 -20.89 -16.82 7.55
C THR A 126 -20.38 -15.39 7.50
N LEU A 127 -20.78 -14.62 6.47
CA LEU A 127 -20.39 -13.22 6.32
C LEU A 127 -20.89 -12.38 7.50
N TRP A 128 -22.17 -12.53 7.84
CA TRP A 128 -22.77 -11.87 8.99
C TRP A 128 -22.06 -12.23 10.31
N GLU A 129 -21.76 -13.52 10.53
CA GLU A 129 -21.02 -13.97 11.71
C GLU A 129 -19.58 -13.43 11.77
N GLU A 130 -18.93 -13.22 10.63
CA GLU A 130 -17.62 -12.57 10.56
C GLU A 130 -17.71 -11.09 10.96
N GLN A 131 -18.69 -10.36 10.42
CA GLN A 131 -18.89 -8.94 10.74
C GLN A 131 -19.27 -8.74 12.20
N ALA A 132 -20.23 -9.50 12.72
CA ALA A 132 -20.64 -9.44 14.12
C ALA A 132 -19.46 -9.72 15.09
N ARG A 133 -18.53 -10.61 14.73
CA ARG A 133 -17.31 -10.89 15.53
C ARG A 133 -16.30 -9.76 15.52
N THR A 134 -16.34 -8.87 14.54
CA THR A 134 -15.45 -7.71 14.49
C THR A 134 -15.98 -6.53 15.30
N ALA A 135 -17.25 -6.52 15.68
CA ALA A 135 -17.84 -5.49 16.51
C ALA A 135 -17.26 -5.53 17.94
N THR A 136 -16.90 -4.36 18.45
CA THR A 136 -16.27 -4.16 19.76
C THR A 136 -17.01 -3.13 20.60
N ASP A 137 -17.69 -2.17 19.98
CA ASP A 137 -18.37 -1.07 20.66
C ASP A 137 -19.86 -1.00 20.31
N CYS A 138 -20.20 -0.87 19.02
CA CYS A 138 -21.57 -0.62 18.59
C CYS A 138 -21.88 -1.18 17.21
N LEU A 139 -23.00 -1.90 17.14
CA LEU A 139 -23.55 -2.45 15.92
C LEU A 139 -24.90 -1.77 15.61
N ARG A 140 -24.98 -1.08 14.46
CA ARG A 140 -26.22 -0.44 13.98
C ARG A 140 -26.75 -1.22 12.79
N LEU A 141 -27.93 -1.79 12.92
CA LEU A 141 -28.53 -2.68 11.93
C LEU A 141 -29.76 -2.03 11.33
N VAL A 142 -29.87 -2.03 10.01
CA VAL A 142 -31.05 -1.53 9.30
C VAL A 142 -31.59 -2.62 8.41
N VAL A 143 -32.80 -3.09 8.71
CA VAL A 143 -33.46 -4.13 7.91
C VAL A 143 -34.63 -3.51 7.15
N GLY A 144 -34.47 -3.43 5.83
CA GLY A 144 -35.45 -2.95 4.87
C GLY A 144 -35.63 -3.95 3.74
N ALA A 145 -35.79 -3.47 2.51
CA ALA A 145 -35.83 -4.35 1.33
C ALA A 145 -34.48 -5.09 1.14
N PRO A 146 -34.48 -6.37 0.70
CA PRO A 146 -35.64 -7.15 0.21
C PRO A 146 -36.41 -7.94 1.28
N TYR A 147 -36.06 -7.82 2.57
CA TYR A 147 -36.62 -8.62 3.68
C TYR A 147 -38.12 -8.39 3.90
N ASP A 148 -38.65 -7.30 3.37
CA ASP A 148 -40.08 -6.98 3.41
C ASP A 148 -40.91 -7.83 2.44
N THR A 149 -40.27 -8.40 1.41
CA THR A 149 -40.93 -9.28 0.44
C THR A 149 -40.43 -10.73 0.48
N ALA A 150 -39.27 -10.97 1.12
CA ALA A 150 -38.73 -12.29 1.39
C ALA A 150 -39.60 -13.08 2.38
N GLU A 151 -39.63 -14.40 2.26
CA GLU A 151 -40.28 -15.26 3.25
C GLU A 151 -39.37 -15.38 4.48
N TRP A 152 -39.94 -15.37 5.69
CA TRP A 152 -39.16 -15.47 6.94
C TRP A 152 -38.21 -16.68 6.95
N ALA A 153 -38.64 -17.82 6.39
CA ALA A 153 -37.83 -19.03 6.34
C ALA A 153 -36.53 -18.86 5.56
N ASP A 154 -36.48 -17.93 4.61
CA ASP A 154 -35.31 -17.67 3.78
C ASP A 154 -34.24 -16.96 4.62
N TYR A 155 -34.56 -15.86 5.33
CA TYR A 155 -33.55 -15.11 6.10
C TYR A 155 -33.47 -15.45 7.60
N ALA A 156 -34.37 -16.25 8.17
CA ALA A 156 -34.29 -16.67 9.57
C ALA A 156 -32.90 -17.20 9.99
N PRO A 157 -32.14 -17.93 9.14
CA PRO A 157 -30.79 -18.35 9.48
C PRO A 157 -29.80 -17.21 9.73
N GLU A 158 -29.98 -16.03 9.11
CA GLU A 158 -29.13 -14.85 9.33
C GLU A 158 -29.48 -14.14 10.66
N VAL A 159 -30.70 -14.33 11.17
CA VAL A 159 -31.16 -13.71 12.42
C VAL A 159 -30.60 -14.45 13.64
N ALA A 160 -30.48 -15.77 13.59
CA ALA A 160 -30.07 -16.58 14.74
C ALA A 160 -28.66 -16.25 15.29
N PRO A 161 -27.64 -15.94 14.46
CA PRO A 161 -26.33 -15.48 14.96
C PRO A 161 -26.37 -14.14 15.68
N ALA A 162 -27.36 -13.27 15.40
CA ALA A 162 -27.48 -11.99 16.07
C ALA A 162 -27.66 -12.16 17.59
N ALA A 163 -28.28 -13.26 18.05
CA ALA A 163 -28.42 -13.59 19.46
C ALA A 163 -27.11 -14.04 20.15
N ARG A 164 -25.97 -14.03 19.46
CA ARG A 164 -24.66 -14.48 19.97
C ARG A 164 -23.62 -13.35 20.02
N ILE A 165 -24.04 -12.12 19.78
CA ILE A 165 -23.16 -10.95 19.88
C ILE A 165 -22.72 -10.79 21.34
N ASP A 166 -21.47 -10.40 21.54
CA ASP A 166 -20.91 -10.17 22.88
C ASP A 166 -21.74 -9.14 23.64
N GLY A 167 -21.98 -9.39 24.93
CA GLY A 167 -22.82 -8.54 25.78
C GLY A 167 -22.26 -7.13 25.98
N ASP A 168 -20.95 -6.95 25.74
CA ASP A 168 -20.28 -5.65 25.80
C ASP A 168 -20.57 -4.76 24.57
N VAL A 169 -21.09 -5.33 23.47
CA VAL A 169 -21.41 -4.59 22.23
C VAL A 169 -22.85 -4.06 22.29
N THR A 170 -23.02 -2.76 22.06
CA THR A 170 -24.36 -2.15 21.97
C THR A 170 -24.98 -2.41 20.59
N VAL A 171 -26.10 -3.12 20.53
CA VAL A 171 -26.79 -3.44 19.27
C VAL A 171 -28.05 -2.59 19.11
N ARG A 172 -28.17 -1.87 18.00
CA ARG A 172 -29.34 -1.04 17.68
C ARG A 172 -29.93 -1.48 16.35
N LEU A 173 -31.11 -2.10 16.39
CA LEU A 173 -31.81 -2.64 15.23
C LEU A 173 -32.98 -1.74 14.82
N LEU A 174 -32.87 -1.13 13.64
CA LEU A 174 -33.93 -0.35 13.00
C LEU A 174 -34.61 -1.21 11.94
N LEU A 175 -35.88 -1.54 12.18
CA LEU A 175 -36.71 -2.31 11.26
C LEU A 175 -37.63 -1.38 10.46
N ALA A 176 -37.72 -1.61 9.15
CA ALA A 176 -38.79 -1.02 8.35
C ALA A 176 -40.17 -1.56 8.79
N GLU A 177 -41.20 -0.72 8.67
CA GLU A 177 -42.59 -1.09 8.99
C GLU A 177 -43.09 -2.25 8.12
N SER A 178 -42.73 -2.26 6.83
CA SER A 178 -43.03 -3.35 5.90
C SER A 178 -42.44 -4.69 6.35
N VAL A 179 -41.15 -4.71 6.75
CA VAL A 179 -40.46 -5.91 7.27
C VAL A 179 -41.13 -6.39 8.57
N ARG A 180 -41.42 -5.47 9.51
CA ARG A 180 -42.09 -5.84 10.75
C ARG A 180 -43.45 -6.50 10.48
N SER A 181 -44.16 -6.06 9.45
CA SER A 181 -45.50 -6.55 9.13
C SER A 181 -45.51 -7.97 8.54
N THR A 182 -44.43 -8.40 7.90
CA THR A 182 -44.28 -9.74 7.32
C THR A 182 -43.58 -10.72 8.26
N MET A 183 -42.76 -10.21 9.19
CA MET A 183 -42.04 -11.01 10.16
C MET A 183 -42.98 -11.67 11.20
N PRO A 184 -42.76 -12.94 11.57
CA PRO A 184 -43.53 -13.60 12.62
C PRO A 184 -43.38 -12.93 13.99
N ASP A 185 -44.42 -12.95 14.81
CA ASP A 185 -44.39 -12.31 16.14
C ASP A 185 -43.31 -12.87 17.08
N HIS A 186 -42.90 -14.13 16.90
CA HIS A 186 -41.85 -14.75 17.71
C HIS A 186 -40.44 -14.28 17.33
N ALA A 187 -40.22 -13.81 16.11
CA ALA A 187 -38.88 -13.49 15.61
C ALA A 187 -38.16 -12.44 16.47
N LEU A 188 -38.89 -11.41 16.93
CA LEU A 188 -38.32 -10.39 17.81
C LEU A 188 -38.08 -10.89 19.24
N ALA A 189 -38.90 -11.84 19.70
CA ALA A 189 -38.71 -12.46 21.01
C ALA A 189 -37.47 -13.36 21.00
N ASP A 190 -37.21 -14.06 19.89
CA ASP A 190 -36.05 -14.95 19.73
C ASP A 190 -34.72 -14.19 19.62
N LEU A 191 -34.76 -12.91 19.23
CA LEU A 191 -33.61 -12.00 19.24
C LEU A 191 -33.27 -11.47 20.64
N HIS A 192 -34.20 -11.54 21.58
CA HIS A 192 -34.04 -10.96 22.90
C HIS A 192 -33.30 -11.93 23.84
N ASP A 193 -32.02 -11.68 24.06
CA ASP A 193 -31.22 -12.31 25.13
C ASP A 193 -30.96 -11.29 26.25
N GLU A 194 -31.17 -11.66 27.52
CA GLU A 194 -30.94 -10.78 28.68
C GLU A 194 -29.47 -10.33 28.80
N SER A 195 -28.54 -11.08 28.23
CA SER A 195 -27.11 -10.77 28.21
C SER A 195 -26.71 -9.76 27.14
N MET A 196 -27.59 -9.46 26.19
CA MET A 196 -27.31 -8.56 25.08
C MET A 196 -27.85 -7.14 25.32
N ALA A 197 -27.05 -6.13 25.00
CA ALA A 197 -27.47 -4.73 24.95
C ALA A 197 -28.20 -4.40 23.63
N LEU A 198 -29.29 -5.13 23.34
CA LEU A 198 -30.09 -4.97 22.12
C LEU A 198 -31.22 -3.97 22.33
N SER A 199 -31.30 -2.96 21.44
CA SER A 199 -32.44 -2.06 21.29
C SER A 199 -33.08 -2.22 19.92
N ILE A 200 -34.42 -2.25 19.86
CA ILE A 200 -35.16 -2.37 18.60
C ILE A 200 -36.10 -1.19 18.41
N ARG A 201 -36.09 -0.60 17.22
CA ARG A 201 -37.06 0.42 16.80
C ARG A 201 -37.65 0.11 15.44
N VAL A 202 -38.89 0.53 15.22
CA VAL A 202 -39.58 0.43 13.92
C VAL A 202 -39.74 1.82 13.34
N GLY A 203 -39.32 1.98 12.09
CA GLY A 203 -39.35 3.24 11.34
C GLY A 203 -40.08 3.10 10.00
N PRO A 204 -40.09 4.17 9.18
CA PRO A 204 -40.64 4.12 7.83
C PRO A 204 -39.89 3.12 6.93
N ASP A 205 -40.49 2.74 5.81
CA ASP A 205 -39.89 1.79 4.88
C ASP A 205 -38.55 2.28 4.32
N ILE A 206 -37.57 1.38 4.32
CA ILE A 206 -36.19 1.64 3.90
C ILE A 206 -35.91 0.77 2.68
N PRO A 207 -35.51 1.36 1.55
CA PRO A 207 -35.38 0.63 0.29
C PRO A 207 -34.11 -0.25 0.22
N VAL A 208 -33.33 -0.31 1.29
CA VAL A 208 -32.08 -1.06 1.35
C VAL A 208 -31.76 -1.46 2.79
N THR A 209 -31.27 -2.68 2.97
CA THR A 209 -30.68 -3.17 4.22
C THR A 209 -29.21 -2.77 4.28
N TYR A 210 -28.76 -2.27 5.43
CA TYR A 210 -27.34 -1.98 5.67
C TYR A 210 -27.01 -2.02 7.15
N ASP A 211 -25.75 -2.30 7.46
CA ASP A 211 -25.26 -2.43 8.82
C ASP A 211 -23.96 -1.65 9.00
N VAL A 212 -23.81 -0.96 10.13
CA VAL A 212 -22.58 -0.25 10.50
C VAL A 212 -21.96 -0.90 11.73
N VAL A 213 -20.70 -1.29 11.60
CA VAL A 213 -19.88 -1.91 12.66
C VAL A 213 -18.87 -0.89 13.16
N ASP A 214 -18.94 -0.53 14.44
CA ASP A 214 -18.00 0.34 15.18
C ASP A 214 -17.68 1.71 14.52
N GLU A 215 -18.51 2.19 13.58
CA GLU A 215 -18.20 3.34 12.71
C GLU A 215 -16.91 3.19 11.89
N GLU A 216 -16.47 1.95 11.66
CA GLU A 216 -15.29 1.62 10.86
C GLU A 216 -15.64 0.87 9.55
N GLU A 217 -16.76 0.16 9.53
CA GLU A 217 -17.19 -0.65 8.40
C GLU A 217 -18.70 -0.53 8.17
N VAL A 218 -19.11 -0.59 6.90
CA VAL A 218 -20.50 -0.67 6.51
C VAL A 218 -20.74 -1.78 5.50
N SER A 219 -21.74 -2.63 5.72
CA SER A 219 -22.30 -3.55 4.72
C SER A 219 -23.59 -2.98 4.16
N VAL A 220 -23.78 -3.10 2.85
CA VAL A 220 -25.01 -2.70 2.16
C VAL A 220 -25.48 -3.84 1.27
N ASP A 221 -26.71 -4.28 1.46
CA ASP A 221 -27.34 -5.28 0.61
C ASP A 221 -27.64 -4.68 -0.75
N ILE A 222 -27.35 -5.44 -1.80
CA ILE A 222 -27.67 -5.09 -3.18
C ILE A 222 -28.85 -5.97 -3.60
N PRO A 223 -30.09 -5.43 -3.68
CA PRO A 223 -31.26 -6.20 -4.09
C PRO A 223 -31.06 -6.87 -5.46
N ASP A 224 -31.60 -8.07 -5.64
CA ASP A 224 -31.53 -8.73 -6.94
C ASP A 224 -32.43 -7.99 -7.95
N PRO A 225 -31.91 -7.65 -9.15
CA PRO A 225 -32.66 -6.88 -10.14
C PRO A 225 -33.82 -7.66 -10.80
N PHE A 226 -33.87 -8.97 -10.63
CA PHE A 226 -34.85 -9.88 -11.24
C PHE A 226 -35.70 -10.64 -10.21
N ASP A 227 -35.23 -10.77 -8.96
CA ASP A 227 -36.00 -11.33 -7.84
C ASP A 227 -36.14 -10.31 -6.69
N PRO A 228 -37.32 -9.70 -6.49
CA PRO A 228 -37.50 -8.72 -5.42
C PRO A 228 -37.37 -9.32 -4.01
N ARG A 229 -37.43 -10.66 -3.87
CA ARG A 229 -37.35 -11.36 -2.59
C ARG A 229 -35.94 -11.67 -2.13
N ASP A 230 -34.94 -11.38 -2.96
CA ASP A 230 -33.56 -11.77 -2.72
C ASP A 230 -32.59 -10.61 -2.98
N ARG A 231 -31.33 -10.81 -2.61
CA ARG A 231 -30.21 -9.90 -2.90
C ARG A 231 -29.22 -10.57 -3.84
N LEU A 232 -28.59 -9.77 -4.69
CA LEU A 232 -27.49 -10.20 -5.55
C LEU A 232 -26.19 -10.41 -4.74
N GLY A 233 -26.08 -9.70 -3.61
CA GLY A 233 -24.92 -9.76 -2.73
C GLY A 233 -24.82 -8.58 -1.78
N VAL A 234 -23.69 -8.51 -1.09
CA VAL A 234 -23.40 -7.47 -0.09
C VAL A 234 -22.16 -6.71 -0.50
N VAL A 235 -22.23 -5.38 -0.45
CA VAL A 235 -21.07 -4.49 -0.58
C VAL A 235 -20.58 -4.15 0.82
N ILE A 236 -19.33 -4.45 1.13
CA ILE A 236 -18.70 -4.02 2.40
C ILE A 236 -17.69 -2.94 2.10
N SER A 237 -17.78 -1.81 2.79
CA SER A 237 -16.88 -0.67 2.64
C SER A 237 -16.33 -0.19 3.98
N ARG A 238 -15.05 0.19 3.98
CA ARG A 238 -14.36 0.86 5.11
C ARG A 238 -13.97 2.31 4.80
N GLU A 239 -14.57 2.88 3.75
CA GLU A 239 -14.30 4.27 3.40
C GLU A 239 -14.89 5.19 4.47
N GLU A 240 -14.03 5.89 5.21
CA GLU A 240 -14.43 6.72 6.37
C GLU A 240 -15.58 7.69 6.03
N SER A 241 -15.57 8.25 4.81
CA SER A 241 -16.58 9.19 4.36
C SER A 241 -17.97 8.55 4.28
N PHE A 242 -18.03 7.33 3.75
CA PHE A 242 -19.25 6.56 3.49
C PHE A 242 -19.78 5.91 4.76
N VAL A 243 -18.89 5.35 5.59
CA VAL A 243 -19.24 4.79 6.90
C VAL A 243 -19.88 5.86 7.79
N ARG A 244 -19.26 7.04 7.89
CA ARG A 244 -19.82 8.17 8.65
C ARG A 244 -21.16 8.63 8.07
N GLU A 245 -21.29 8.74 6.75
CA GLU A 245 -22.54 9.15 6.11
C GLU A 245 -23.71 8.21 6.47
N LEU A 246 -23.49 6.90 6.42
CA LEU A 246 -24.52 5.91 6.74
C LEU A 246 -24.79 5.84 8.25
N ALA A 247 -23.77 5.95 9.11
CA ALA A 247 -23.97 6.05 10.56
C ALA A 247 -24.83 7.26 10.96
N GLU A 248 -24.57 8.43 10.38
CA GLU A 248 -25.37 9.63 10.63
C GLU A 248 -26.81 9.51 10.10
N ARG A 249 -27.00 8.80 8.97
CA ARG A 249 -28.35 8.52 8.44
C ARG A 249 -29.11 7.58 9.37
N PHE A 250 -28.44 6.55 9.89
CA PHE A 250 -29.00 5.68 10.90
C PHE A 250 -29.46 6.47 12.12
N ASP A 251 -28.57 7.28 12.72
CA ASP A 251 -28.87 7.98 13.97
C ASP A 251 -30.08 8.93 13.83
N ARG A 252 -30.19 9.63 12.68
CA ARG A 252 -31.39 10.44 12.36
C ARG A 252 -32.67 9.61 12.23
N ALA A 253 -32.61 8.47 11.55
CA ALA A 253 -33.76 7.59 11.39
C ALA A 253 -34.15 6.94 12.72
N TRP A 254 -33.17 6.58 13.54
CA TRP A 254 -33.32 5.99 14.86
C TRP A 254 -34.07 6.91 15.82
N GLU A 255 -33.71 8.21 15.86
CA GLU A 255 -34.37 9.22 16.69
C GLU A 255 -35.85 9.39 16.34
N ALA A 256 -36.21 9.29 15.06
CA ALA A 256 -37.59 9.40 14.58
C ALA A 256 -38.40 8.10 14.72
N ALA A 257 -37.74 6.96 14.93
CA ALA A 257 -38.36 5.65 14.97
C ALA A 257 -39.02 5.32 16.32
N THR A 258 -40.01 4.42 16.29
CA THR A 258 -40.78 4.04 17.47
C THR A 258 -40.13 2.85 18.17
N PRO A 259 -39.83 2.94 19.49
CA PRO A 259 -39.29 1.82 20.25
C PRO A 259 -40.24 0.62 20.33
N VAL A 260 -39.70 -0.59 20.18
CA VAL A 260 -40.45 -1.82 20.41
C VAL A 260 -40.46 -2.14 21.92
N PRO A 261 -41.62 -2.26 22.58
CA PRO A 261 -41.69 -2.56 24.00
C PRO A 261 -41.00 -3.88 24.36
N GLY A 262 -40.23 -3.90 25.45
CA GLY A 262 -39.50 -5.09 25.90
C GLY A 262 -38.12 -5.28 25.26
N SER A 263 -37.65 -4.33 24.44
CA SER A 263 -36.29 -4.33 23.85
C SER A 263 -35.35 -3.29 24.50
N GLN A 264 -35.58 -2.91 25.75
CA GLN A 264 -34.68 -2.02 26.49
C GLN A 264 -34.26 -2.73 27.76
N ASN A 265 -32.96 -3.00 27.89
CA ASN A 265 -32.29 -3.26 29.16
C ASN A 265 -31.56 -1.99 29.60
#